data_AF-Q9A0X2-F1
#
_entry.id   AF-Q9A0X2-F1
#
_cell.length_a   1.000
_cell.length_b   1.000
_cell.length_c   1.000
_cell.angle_alpha   90.00
_cell.angle_beta   90.00
_cell.angle_gamma   90.00
#
_symmetry.space_group_name_H-M   'P 1'
#
loop_
_entity.id
_entity.type
_entity.pdbx_description
1 polymer ?
#
loop_
_entity_poly.entity_id
_entity_poly.type
_entity_poly.pdbx_seq_one_letter_code
_entity_poly.pdbx_strand_id
1 'polypeptide(L)'
;MIRFLILAGYFELTMYLQLSGKLDQYINVRYSYLAYISMILSFILALVQLYTWMKNIKVHSHLTGKIARLTSPFILVFPVLIGLLVPTVTLDSTTVSAKGYTFPLAAGASKTGVSDDGTTIQYLKPDTSLYFTKSAYQKEMRQELHKYKGKKPVTITTENYMEVMELIYLYPDEFLDRDIQYTGFVYNEPGHDNYQFLFRFGIIHCIADSGVYGLLTTGNQTSYPNNTWLTVKGRLHMEYDKNLEQHLPVLQLAEVHQTKEPNNPYVYRVF
;
A
#
# COMPACT_ATOMS: atom_id res chain seq x y z
N MET A 1 4.93 16.63 34.10
CA MET A 1 3.58 16.12 33.77
C MET A 1 3.30 16.05 32.27
N ILE A 2 3.07 17.15 31.53
CA ILE A 2 2.60 17.06 30.12
C ILE A 2 3.53 16.27 29.18
N ARG A 3 4.86 16.42 29.32
CA ARG A 3 5.86 15.65 28.54
C ARG A 3 5.77 14.15 28.78
N PHE A 4 5.49 13.74 30.03
CA PHE A 4 5.28 12.34 30.38
C PHE A 4 4.02 11.80 29.69
N LEU A 5 2.90 12.54 29.75
CA LEU A 5 1.64 12.14 29.11
C LEU A 5 1.79 11.99 27.58
N ILE A 6 2.53 12.89 26.93
CA ILE A 6 2.80 12.81 25.48
C ILE A 6 3.56 11.53 25.15
N LEU A 7 4.66 11.26 25.85
CA LEU A 7 5.50 10.09 25.58
C LEU A 7 4.79 8.77 25.92
N ALA A 8 4.03 8.75 27.01
CA ALA A 8 3.15 7.63 27.34
C ALA A 8 2.10 7.42 26.24
N GLY A 9 1.50 8.50 25.72
CA GLY A 9 0.56 8.45 24.61
C GLY A 9 1.16 7.87 23.32
N TYR A 10 2.40 8.21 22.96
CA TYR A 10 3.09 7.59 21.82
C TYR A 10 3.36 6.10 22.03
N PHE A 11 3.76 5.71 23.23
CA PHE A 11 3.93 4.30 23.60
C PHE A 11 2.60 3.54 23.50
N GLU A 12 1.55 4.03 24.14
CA GLU A 12 0.21 3.42 24.14
C GLU A 12 -0.39 3.34 22.74
N LEU A 13 -0.26 4.40 21.94
CA LEU A 13 -0.71 4.41 20.54
C LEU A 13 -0.02 3.32 19.72
N THR A 14 1.31 3.25 19.79
CA THR A 14 2.07 2.26 19.02
C THR A 14 1.76 0.84 19.48
N MET A 15 1.62 0.64 20.79
CA MET A 15 1.22 -0.63 21.39
C MET A 15 -0.19 -1.05 20.92
N TYR A 16 -1.14 -0.12 20.92
CA TYR A 16 -2.49 -0.34 20.41
C TYR A 16 -2.49 -0.74 18.93
N LEU A 17 -1.77 -0.01 18.08
CA LEU A 17 -1.68 -0.32 16.64
C LEU A 17 -1.07 -1.70 16.40
N GLN A 18 -0.08 -2.08 17.20
CA GLN A 18 0.54 -3.40 17.10
C GLN A 18 -0.41 -4.52 17.56
N LEU A 19 -1.00 -4.40 18.74
CA LEU A 19 -1.85 -5.45 19.31
C LEU A 19 -3.15 -5.64 18.53
N SER A 20 -3.65 -4.58 17.90
CA SER A 20 -4.84 -4.63 17.04
C SER A 20 -4.56 -5.07 15.61
N GLY A 21 -3.29 -5.27 15.21
CA GLY A 21 -2.89 -5.57 13.83
C GLY A 21 -3.09 -4.40 12.84
N LYS A 22 -3.45 -3.22 13.34
CA LYS A 22 -3.71 -2.03 12.51
C LYS A 22 -2.43 -1.39 11.99
N LEU A 23 -1.27 -1.72 12.56
CA LEU A 23 0.02 -1.21 12.10
C LEU A 23 0.27 -1.51 10.60
N ASP A 24 -0.20 -2.67 10.14
CA ASP A 24 -0.15 -3.13 8.75
C ASP A 24 -0.81 -2.13 7.78
N GLN A 25 -1.77 -1.35 8.25
CA GLN A 25 -2.49 -0.35 7.45
C GLN A 25 -1.69 0.94 7.26
N TYR A 26 -0.59 1.13 7.98
CA TYR A 26 0.18 2.38 7.97
C TYR A 26 1.56 2.24 7.34
N ILE A 27 2.24 1.13 7.59
CA ILE A 27 3.63 0.93 7.19
C ILE A 27 3.83 -0.44 6.57
N ASN A 28 4.87 -0.57 5.75
CA ASN A 28 5.29 -1.87 5.28
C ASN A 28 5.76 -2.74 6.46
N VAL A 29 5.24 -3.96 6.53
CA VAL A 29 5.50 -4.94 7.60
C VAL A 29 7.00 -5.22 7.80
N ARG A 30 7.83 -5.08 6.76
CA ARG A 30 9.28 -5.23 6.88
C ARG A 30 9.94 -4.14 7.72
N TYR A 31 9.34 -2.96 7.82
CA TYR A 31 9.83 -1.84 8.64
C TYR A 31 9.15 -1.73 10.01
N SER A 32 8.29 -2.70 10.37
CA SER A 32 7.60 -2.73 11.67
C SER A 32 8.56 -2.68 12.87
N TYR A 33 9.78 -3.19 12.72
CA TYR A 33 10.81 -3.11 13.77
C TYR A 33 11.16 -1.67 14.18
N LEU A 34 11.09 -0.70 13.26
CA LEU A 34 11.32 0.71 13.59
C LEU A 34 10.23 1.25 14.52
N ALA A 35 8.98 0.82 14.33
CA ALA A 35 7.88 1.15 15.23
C ALA A 35 8.11 0.54 16.62
N TYR A 36 8.62 -0.69 16.72
CA TYR A 36 8.95 -1.32 18.01
C TYR A 36 10.08 -0.60 18.74
N ILE A 37 11.13 -0.20 18.02
CA ILE A 37 12.22 0.59 18.60
C ILE A 37 11.68 1.92 19.12
N SER A 38 10.88 2.62 18.32
CA SER A 38 10.24 3.88 18.72
C SER A 38 9.35 3.73 19.95
N MET A 39 8.57 2.64 20.03
CA MET A 39 7.72 2.30 21.17
C MET A 39 8.55 2.13 22.45
N ILE A 40 9.62 1.32 22.40
CA ILE A 40 10.49 1.08 23.56
C ILE A 40 11.20 2.36 23.99
N LEU A 41 11.74 3.14 23.05
CA LEU A 41 12.39 4.41 23.35
C LEU A 41 11.42 5.40 23.99
N SER A 42 10.20 5.51 23.45
CA SER A 42 9.15 6.38 24.01
C SER A 42 8.78 5.97 25.43
N PHE A 43 8.72 4.67 25.71
CA PHE A 43 8.48 4.15 27.06
C PHE A 43 9.61 4.52 28.04
N ILE A 44 10.87 4.30 27.66
CA ILE A 44 12.03 4.67 28.49
C ILE A 44 12.02 6.18 28.78
N LEU A 45 11.79 7.00 27.75
CA LEU A 45 11.73 8.45 27.91
C LEU A 45 10.54 8.86 28.79
N ALA A 46 9.39 8.18 28.70
CA ALA A 46 8.26 8.41 29.59
C ALA A 46 8.65 8.15 31.05
N LEU A 47 9.33 7.04 31.35
CA LEU A 47 9.82 6.74 32.71
C LEU A 47 10.79 7.82 33.23
N VAL A 48 11.70 8.31 32.39
CA VAL A 48 12.62 9.41 32.74
C VAL A 48 11.85 10.71 33.04
N GLN A 49 10.85 11.05 32.23
CA GLN A 49 10.00 12.22 32.47
C GLN A 49 9.14 12.07 33.72
N LEU A 50 8.65 10.86 34.02
CA LEU A 50 7.92 10.55 35.24
C LEU A 50 8.83 10.74 36.47
N TYR A 51 10.04 10.19 36.44
CA TYR A 51 11.02 10.35 37.52
C TYR A 51 11.38 11.82 37.76
N THR A 52 11.68 12.55 36.69
CA THR A 52 12.01 13.98 36.74
C THR A 52 10.87 14.81 37.32
N TRP A 53 9.63 14.47 36.95
CA TRP A 53 8.42 15.10 37.49
C TRP A 53 8.24 14.79 38.98
N MET A 54 8.35 13.51 39.40
CA MET A 54 8.21 13.11 40.81
C MET A 54 9.30 13.72 41.70
N LYS A 55 10.52 13.89 41.18
CA LYS A 55 11.65 14.47 41.92
C LYS A 55 11.73 16.00 41.82
N ASN A 56 10.78 16.66 41.15
CA ASN A 56 10.76 18.13 40.94
C ASN A 56 12.10 18.69 40.42
N ILE A 57 12.79 17.94 39.56
CA ILE A 57 14.08 18.36 39.00
C ILE A 57 13.84 19.52 38.04
N LYS A 58 14.57 20.64 38.23
CA LYS A 58 14.49 21.79 37.33
C LYS A 58 15.17 21.45 36.00
N VAL A 59 14.38 21.33 34.94
CA VAL A 59 14.87 21.11 33.58
C VAL A 59 14.97 22.46 32.87
N HIS A 60 16.12 22.75 32.26
CA HIS A 60 16.28 23.95 31.45
C HIS A 60 15.35 23.92 30.23
N SER A 61 14.74 25.07 29.92
CA SER A 61 13.90 25.23 28.73
C SER A 61 14.57 26.20 27.78
N HIS A 62 14.80 25.75 26.55
CA HIS A 62 15.29 26.60 25.46
C HIS A 62 14.16 27.36 24.74
N LEU A 63 12.90 27.21 25.20
CA LEU A 63 11.74 27.89 24.61
C LEU A 63 11.62 29.31 25.17
N THR A 64 11.87 30.30 24.32
CA THR A 64 11.69 31.73 24.59
C THR A 64 10.31 32.19 24.10
N GLY A 65 9.62 32.99 24.91
CA GLY A 65 8.28 33.50 24.59
C GLY A 65 7.11 32.62 25.07
N LYS A 66 5.98 33.27 25.40
CA LYS A 66 4.77 32.61 25.92
C LYS A 66 4.09 31.73 24.87
N ILE A 67 4.10 32.15 23.61
CA ILE A 67 3.48 31.43 22.48
C ILE A 67 4.20 30.11 22.24
N ALA A 68 5.54 30.11 22.14
CA ALA A 68 6.33 28.91 21.89
C ALA A 68 6.17 27.85 22.99
N ARG A 69 6.03 28.28 24.26
CA ARG A 69 5.77 27.36 25.39
C ARG A 69 4.39 26.73 25.35
N LEU A 70 3.40 27.42 24.76
CA LEU A 70 2.04 26.92 24.62
C LEU A 70 1.89 26.00 23.39
N THR A 71 2.48 26.37 22.25
CA THR A 71 2.30 25.66 20.99
C THR A 71 3.16 24.41 20.85
N SER A 72 4.35 24.38 21.49
CA SER A 72 5.27 23.25 21.36
C SER A 72 4.68 21.90 21.82
N PRO A 73 4.01 21.79 22.98
CA PRO A 73 3.33 20.55 23.37
C PRO A 73 2.20 20.17 22.41
N PHE A 74 1.48 21.14 21.85
CA PHE A 74 0.36 20.90 20.95
C PHE A 74 0.79 20.18 19.66
N ILE A 75 1.93 20.57 19.09
CA ILE A 75 2.51 19.92 17.89
C ILE A 75 2.79 18.43 18.15
N LEU A 76 3.17 18.06 19.38
CA LEU A 76 3.47 16.68 19.74
C LEU A 76 2.23 15.89 20.20
N VAL A 77 1.23 16.56 20.77
CA VAL A 77 -0.04 15.92 21.15
C VAL A 77 -0.88 15.60 19.92
N PHE A 78 -0.82 16.45 18.88
CA PHE A 78 -1.70 16.34 17.72
C PHE A 78 -1.61 14.99 16.98
N PRO A 79 -0.43 14.42 16.65
CA PRO A 79 -0.34 13.10 16.04
C PRO A 79 -0.91 11.98 16.91
N VAL A 80 -0.73 12.07 18.24
CA VAL A 80 -1.27 11.08 19.20
C VAL A 80 -2.80 11.13 19.19
N LEU A 81 -3.37 12.33 19.22
CA LEU A 81 -4.82 12.50 19.13
C LEU A 81 -5.38 11.99 17.80
N ILE A 82 -4.72 12.27 16.68
CA ILE A 82 -5.14 11.73 15.38
C ILE A 82 -5.13 10.20 15.42
N GLY A 83 -4.03 9.60 15.87
CA GLY A 83 -3.89 8.13 15.89
C GLY A 83 -4.91 7.43 16.80
N LEU A 84 -5.39 8.09 17.85
CA LEU A 84 -6.37 7.53 18.79
C LEU A 84 -7.83 7.82 18.39
N LEU A 85 -8.12 9.01 17.89
CA LEU A 85 -9.49 9.49 17.66
C LEU A 85 -9.97 9.25 16.22
N VAL A 86 -9.07 9.22 15.24
CA VAL A 86 -9.45 8.99 13.84
C VAL A 86 -9.58 7.49 13.61
N PRO A 87 -10.75 7.01 13.13
CA PRO A 87 -10.94 5.59 12.89
C PRO A 87 -10.03 5.11 11.77
N THR A 88 -9.42 3.96 11.99
CA THR A 88 -8.66 3.24 10.96
C THR A 88 -9.64 2.56 10.01
N VAL A 89 -9.58 2.91 8.72
CA VAL A 89 -10.39 2.29 7.66
C VAL A 89 -9.47 1.59 6.67
N THR A 90 -9.89 0.43 6.17
CA THR A 90 -9.18 -0.26 5.08
C THR A 90 -9.47 0.44 3.75
N LEU A 91 -8.47 0.55 2.90
CA LEU A 91 -8.65 1.05 1.54
C LEU A 91 -9.46 0.02 0.73
N ASP A 92 -10.45 0.50 -0.02
CA ASP A 92 -11.37 -0.33 -0.79
C ASP A 92 -11.68 0.31 -2.18
N SER A 93 -12.64 -0.26 -2.91
CA SER A 93 -13.07 0.27 -4.22
C SER A 93 -13.51 1.75 -4.19
N THR A 94 -14.06 2.25 -3.08
CA THR A 94 -14.43 3.66 -2.95
C THR A 94 -13.19 4.55 -2.95
N THR A 95 -12.08 4.07 -2.36
CA THR A 95 -10.79 4.75 -2.42
C THR A 95 -10.26 4.77 -3.86
N VAL A 96 -10.46 3.68 -4.61
CA VAL A 96 -10.06 3.62 -6.02
C VAL A 96 -10.76 4.72 -6.83
N SER A 97 -12.09 4.85 -6.67
CA SER A 97 -12.86 5.89 -7.35
C SER A 97 -12.54 7.31 -6.85
N ALA A 98 -12.37 7.49 -5.53
CA ALA A 98 -12.16 8.80 -4.92
C ALA A 98 -10.76 9.38 -5.15
N LYS A 99 -9.71 8.55 -5.20
CA LYS A 99 -8.36 8.98 -5.55
C LYS A 99 -8.21 9.37 -7.02
N GLY A 100 -9.24 9.14 -7.84
CA GLY A 100 -9.15 9.41 -9.26
C GLY A 100 -7.98 8.65 -9.87
N TYR A 101 -7.85 7.36 -9.57
CA TYR A 101 -7.06 6.44 -10.40
C TYR A 101 -7.73 6.29 -11.78
N THR A 102 -8.11 7.42 -12.38
CA THR A 102 -8.46 7.55 -13.79
C THR A 102 -7.19 7.24 -14.53
N PHE A 103 -7.28 6.26 -15.40
CA PHE A 103 -6.20 5.91 -16.28
C PHE A 103 -5.63 7.15 -16.97
N PRO A 104 -4.33 7.17 -17.27
CA PRO A 104 -3.65 8.32 -17.85
C PRO A 104 -4.15 8.57 -19.28
N LEU A 105 -5.30 9.21 -19.38
CA LEU A 105 -6.00 9.63 -20.59
C LEU A 105 -6.62 11.02 -20.44
N ALA A 106 -6.69 11.54 -19.22
CA ALA A 106 -6.95 12.95 -19.05
C ALA A 106 -5.77 13.69 -19.68
N ALA A 107 -6.02 14.38 -20.79
CA ALA A 107 -5.07 15.28 -21.45
C ALA A 107 -4.48 16.24 -20.40
N GLY A 108 -3.32 15.88 -19.85
CA GLY A 108 -2.71 16.54 -18.69
C GLY A 108 -1.89 15.60 -17.81
N ALA A 109 -2.33 14.36 -17.57
CA ALA A 109 -1.53 13.39 -16.85
C ALA A 109 -0.34 12.97 -17.73
N SER A 110 0.88 13.27 -17.28
CA SER A 110 2.09 12.86 -17.99
C SER A 110 2.05 11.36 -18.26
N LYS A 111 2.51 10.91 -19.44
CA LYS A 111 2.73 9.49 -19.80
C LYS A 111 3.61 8.71 -18.80
N THR A 112 4.09 9.38 -17.75
CA THR A 112 4.93 8.88 -16.66
C THR A 112 4.17 8.59 -15.36
N GLY A 113 2.84 8.75 -15.29
CA GLY A 113 2.06 8.45 -14.07
C GLY A 113 2.26 9.47 -12.93
N VAL A 114 2.60 10.72 -13.27
CA VAL A 114 2.78 11.84 -12.33
C VAL A 114 1.63 12.82 -12.55
N SER A 115 0.88 13.16 -11.51
CA SER A 115 -0.16 14.19 -11.54
C SER A 115 0.43 15.60 -11.51
N ASP A 116 -0.38 16.60 -11.84
CA ASP A 116 0.02 18.01 -11.94
C ASP A 116 0.60 18.59 -10.63
N ASP A 117 0.24 18.00 -9.49
CA ASP A 117 0.77 18.34 -8.16
C ASP A 117 2.09 17.63 -7.82
N GLY A 118 2.65 16.86 -8.76
CA GLY A 118 3.89 16.11 -8.61
C GLY A 118 3.75 14.80 -7.85
N THR A 119 2.54 14.35 -7.51
CA THR A 119 2.33 13.04 -6.90
C THR A 119 2.33 11.93 -7.95
N THR A 120 2.92 10.77 -7.63
CA THR A 120 2.95 9.63 -8.54
C THR A 120 1.74 8.74 -8.27
N ILE A 121 0.85 8.63 -9.25
CA ILE A 121 -0.34 7.78 -9.16
C ILE A 121 0.05 6.37 -9.58
N GLN A 122 0.24 5.49 -8.60
CA GLN A 122 0.56 4.09 -8.85
C GLN A 122 -0.72 3.28 -9.04
N TYR A 123 -1.00 2.91 -10.29
CA TYR A 123 -2.19 2.18 -10.70
C TYR A 123 -1.82 1.01 -11.60
N LEU A 124 -2.50 -0.14 -11.42
CA LEU A 124 -2.26 -1.43 -12.08
C LEU A 124 -0.93 -2.10 -11.74
N LYS A 125 0.18 -1.38 -11.94
CA LYS A 125 1.55 -1.84 -11.77
C LYS A 125 2.21 -1.11 -10.60
N PRO A 126 2.83 -1.84 -9.66
CA PRO A 126 3.81 -1.25 -8.75
C PRO A 126 5.00 -0.69 -9.52
N ASP A 127 5.41 0.53 -9.21
CA ASP A 127 6.61 1.14 -9.78
C ASP A 127 7.62 1.45 -8.68
N THR A 128 8.65 0.60 -8.63
CA THR A 128 9.73 0.77 -7.66
C THR A 128 10.92 1.55 -8.22
N SER A 129 10.86 2.03 -9.46
CA SER A 129 11.99 2.69 -10.12
C SER A 129 12.48 3.94 -9.40
N LEU A 130 11.60 4.64 -8.67
CA LEU A 130 11.94 5.82 -7.86
C LEU A 130 12.95 5.54 -6.74
N TYR A 131 13.08 4.28 -6.31
CA TYR A 131 13.98 3.88 -5.21
C TYR A 131 15.36 3.43 -5.70
N PHE A 132 15.59 3.42 -7.01
CA PHE A 132 16.81 2.92 -7.63
C PHE A 132 17.36 3.88 -8.67
N THR A 133 18.66 3.77 -8.95
CA THR A 133 19.17 4.28 -10.23
C THR A 133 18.67 3.40 -11.37
N LYS A 134 18.52 3.96 -12.58
CA LYS A 134 18.01 3.21 -13.75
C LYS A 134 18.75 1.87 -13.98
N SER A 135 20.07 1.85 -13.80
CA SER A 135 20.88 0.64 -13.97
C SER A 135 20.66 -0.38 -12.85
N ALA A 136 20.55 0.08 -11.60
CA ALA A 136 20.25 -0.78 -10.46
C ALA A 136 18.84 -1.36 -10.58
N TYR A 137 17.84 -0.54 -10.94
CA TYR A 137 16.46 -0.97 -11.18
C TYR A 137 16.40 -2.09 -12.21
N GLN A 138 17.00 -1.89 -13.38
CA GLN A 138 17.00 -2.89 -14.43
C GLN A 138 17.73 -4.18 -14.02
N LYS A 139 18.79 -4.07 -13.21
CA LYS A 139 19.49 -5.24 -12.68
C LYS A 139 18.59 -6.03 -11.72
N GLU A 140 17.93 -5.33 -10.81
CA GLU A 140 17.02 -5.91 -9.82
C GLU A 140 15.84 -6.62 -10.51
N MET A 141 15.14 -5.93 -11.42
CA MET A 141 13.99 -6.49 -12.15
C MET A 141 14.37 -7.72 -12.96
N ARG A 142 15.55 -7.73 -13.60
CA ARG A 142 16.05 -8.92 -14.30
C ARG A 142 16.34 -10.06 -13.32
N GLN A 143 16.95 -9.77 -12.18
CA GLN A 143 17.25 -10.75 -11.15
C GLN A 143 15.97 -11.40 -10.59
N GLU A 144 14.93 -10.63 -10.32
CA GLU A 144 13.64 -11.15 -9.86
C GLU A 144 12.93 -11.96 -10.96
N LEU A 145 12.97 -11.48 -12.21
CA LEU A 145 12.41 -12.20 -13.37
C LEU A 145 13.00 -13.61 -13.51
N HIS A 146 14.27 -13.81 -13.15
CA HIS A 146 14.90 -15.15 -13.19
C HIS A 146 14.15 -16.19 -12.35
N LYS A 147 13.49 -15.80 -11.25
CA LYS A 147 12.68 -16.69 -10.39
C LYS A 147 11.48 -17.28 -11.15
N TYR A 148 10.99 -16.55 -12.15
CA TYR A 148 9.78 -16.88 -12.90
C TYR A 148 10.06 -17.31 -14.35
N LYS A 149 11.30 -17.65 -14.72
CA LYS A 149 11.59 -18.12 -16.08
C LYS A 149 10.92 -19.46 -16.41
N GLY A 150 10.51 -19.62 -17.68
CA GLY A 150 9.95 -20.86 -18.21
C GLY A 150 8.47 -20.72 -18.61
N LYS A 151 7.69 -21.79 -18.48
CA LYS A 151 6.23 -21.79 -18.77
C LYS A 151 5.40 -22.40 -17.65
N LYS A 152 5.97 -22.47 -16.43
CA LYS A 152 5.27 -23.04 -15.28
C LYS A 152 4.12 -22.11 -14.86
N PRO A 153 3.00 -22.66 -14.36
CA PRO A 153 1.95 -21.87 -13.73
C PRO A 153 2.52 -20.98 -12.62
N VAL A 154 1.98 -19.77 -12.48
CA VAL A 154 2.42 -18.78 -11.49
C VAL A 154 1.31 -18.58 -10.47
N THR A 155 1.59 -18.93 -9.22
CA THR A 155 0.71 -18.59 -8.09
C THR A 155 1.21 -17.32 -7.43
N ILE A 156 0.37 -16.30 -7.43
CA ILE A 156 0.64 -15.01 -6.81
C ILE A 156 0.05 -15.03 -5.40
N THR A 157 0.94 -15.06 -4.41
CA THR A 157 0.65 -15.02 -2.97
C THR A 157 0.74 -13.59 -2.45
N THR A 158 0.42 -13.36 -1.18
CA THR A 158 0.56 -12.04 -0.54
C THR A 158 2.00 -11.55 -0.55
N GLU A 159 2.97 -12.46 -0.41
CA GLU A 159 4.40 -12.16 -0.27
C GLU A 159 5.05 -11.77 -1.60
N ASN A 160 4.61 -12.37 -2.71
CA ASN A 160 5.17 -12.08 -4.05
C ASN A 160 4.26 -11.20 -4.90
N TYR A 161 3.10 -10.76 -4.39
CA TYR A 161 2.11 -10.00 -5.18
C TYR A 161 2.72 -8.79 -5.87
N MET A 162 3.39 -7.94 -5.11
CA MET A 162 3.96 -6.70 -5.61
C MET A 162 5.09 -6.95 -6.62
N GLU A 163 5.93 -7.96 -6.35
CA GLU A 163 7.01 -8.38 -7.25
C GLU A 163 6.44 -8.90 -8.57
N VAL A 164 5.52 -9.87 -8.53
CA VAL A 164 4.98 -10.51 -9.73
C VAL A 164 4.15 -9.53 -10.56
N MET A 165 3.32 -8.69 -9.93
CA MET A 165 2.56 -7.68 -10.67
C MET A 165 3.48 -6.69 -11.37
N GLU A 166 4.54 -6.23 -10.69
CA GLU A 166 5.53 -5.36 -11.32
C GLU A 166 6.18 -6.03 -12.55
N LEU A 167 6.55 -7.31 -12.43
CA LEU A 167 7.18 -8.08 -13.51
C LEU A 167 6.24 -8.39 -14.67
N ILE A 168 4.96 -8.71 -14.43
CA ILE A 168 3.97 -8.98 -15.48
C ILE A 168 3.83 -7.77 -16.41
N TYR A 169 3.75 -6.57 -15.85
CA TYR A 169 3.61 -5.35 -16.64
C TYR A 169 4.93 -4.91 -17.30
N LEU A 170 6.10 -5.21 -16.71
CA LEU A 170 7.40 -4.89 -17.31
C LEU A 170 7.84 -5.87 -18.40
N TYR A 171 7.51 -7.15 -18.25
CA TYR A 171 7.95 -8.24 -19.11
C TYR A 171 6.77 -9.14 -19.52
N PRO A 172 5.71 -8.58 -20.13
CA PRO A 172 4.49 -9.33 -20.42
C PRO A 172 4.75 -10.60 -21.25
N ASP A 173 5.68 -10.54 -22.21
CA ASP A 173 6.09 -11.65 -23.07
C ASP A 173 6.54 -12.89 -22.29
N GLU A 174 7.16 -12.70 -21.13
CA GLU A 174 7.60 -13.81 -20.28
C GLU A 174 6.42 -14.52 -19.62
N PHE A 175 5.29 -13.84 -19.43
CA PHE A 175 4.10 -14.37 -18.75
C PHE A 175 2.96 -14.77 -19.69
N LEU A 176 3.08 -14.52 -21.01
CA LEU A 176 2.05 -14.89 -21.98
C LEU A 176 1.73 -16.38 -21.98
N ASP A 177 0.45 -16.67 -22.15
CA ASP A 177 -0.13 -18.01 -22.18
C ASP A 177 0.08 -18.84 -20.91
N ARG A 178 0.59 -18.23 -19.83
CA ARG A 178 0.75 -18.91 -18.55
C ARG A 178 -0.54 -18.91 -17.76
N ASP A 179 -0.73 -19.98 -17.01
CA ASP A 179 -1.79 -20.04 -16.02
C ASP A 179 -1.36 -19.24 -14.77
N ILE A 180 -2.13 -18.21 -14.43
CA ILE A 180 -1.92 -17.34 -13.28
C ILE A 180 -3.06 -17.54 -12.30
N GLN A 181 -2.73 -17.67 -11.02
CA GLN A 181 -3.69 -17.74 -9.93
C GLN A 181 -3.39 -16.67 -8.88
N TYR A 182 -4.39 -15.88 -8.50
CA TYR A 182 -4.24 -14.88 -7.44
C TYR A 182 -5.56 -14.51 -6.77
N THR A 183 -5.47 -13.78 -5.66
CA THR A 183 -6.63 -13.29 -4.91
C THR A 183 -6.66 -11.77 -4.91
N GLY A 184 -7.83 -11.17 -5.06
CA GLY A 184 -8.04 -9.72 -4.96
C GLY A 184 -9.51 -9.37 -4.75
N PHE A 185 -9.79 -8.08 -4.64
CA PHE A 185 -11.16 -7.55 -4.59
C PHE A 185 -11.56 -7.01 -5.96
N VAL A 186 -12.85 -7.16 -6.27
CA VAL A 186 -13.42 -6.70 -7.54
C VAL A 186 -13.58 -5.18 -7.54
N TYR A 187 -13.15 -4.57 -8.64
CA TYR A 187 -13.43 -3.19 -8.99
C TYR A 187 -14.06 -3.14 -10.38
N ASN A 188 -15.31 -2.67 -10.43
CA ASN A 188 -16.02 -2.35 -11.65
C ASN A 188 -15.74 -0.89 -12.00
N GLU A 189 -15.10 -0.66 -13.14
CA GLU A 189 -14.89 0.69 -13.63
C GLU A 189 -16.23 1.30 -14.08
N PRO A 190 -16.57 2.53 -13.63
CA PRO A 190 -17.76 3.22 -14.12
C PRO A 190 -17.70 3.45 -15.63
N GLY A 191 -18.71 2.97 -16.37
CA GLY A 191 -18.82 3.16 -17.83
C GLY A 191 -18.38 1.96 -18.66
N HIS A 192 -18.03 0.83 -18.02
CA HIS A 192 -17.52 -0.35 -18.72
C HIS A 192 -18.10 -1.66 -18.19
N ASP A 193 -19.12 -2.14 -18.89
CA ASP A 193 -19.96 -3.25 -18.39
C ASP A 193 -19.37 -4.66 -18.63
N ASN A 194 -18.32 -4.78 -19.45
CA ASN A 194 -17.80 -6.08 -19.91
C ASN A 194 -16.45 -6.49 -19.32
N TYR A 195 -15.88 -5.69 -18.42
CA TYR A 195 -14.60 -6.00 -17.82
C TYR A 195 -14.54 -5.64 -16.35
N GLN A 196 -13.80 -6.44 -15.57
CA GLN A 196 -13.64 -6.23 -14.14
C GLN A 196 -12.16 -6.26 -13.80
N PHE A 197 -11.73 -5.33 -12.96
CA PHE A 197 -10.41 -5.42 -12.37
C PHE A 197 -10.47 -6.24 -11.09
N LEU A 198 -9.42 -7.02 -10.86
CA LEU A 198 -9.22 -7.71 -9.60
C LEU A 198 -7.94 -7.17 -8.96
N PHE A 199 -8.09 -6.51 -7.82
CA PHE A 199 -7.06 -5.67 -7.24
C PHE A 199 -6.68 -6.06 -5.81
N ARG A 200 -5.51 -5.60 -5.39
CA ARG A 200 -5.13 -5.44 -3.98
C ARG A 200 -4.46 -4.09 -3.79
N PHE A 201 -4.65 -3.49 -2.63
CA PHE A 201 -3.87 -2.31 -2.24
C PHE A 201 -2.48 -2.76 -1.82
N GLY A 202 -1.45 -2.12 -2.39
CA GLY A 202 -0.07 -2.39 -2.06
C GLY A 202 0.62 -1.19 -1.42
N ILE A 203 1.56 -1.46 -0.53
CA ILE A 203 2.37 -0.47 0.20
C ILE A 203 3.85 -0.78 -0.05
N ILE A 204 4.62 0.23 -0.45
CA ILE A 204 6.06 0.07 -0.65
C ILE A 204 6.80 0.42 0.65
N HIS A 205 6.54 1.58 1.25
CA HIS A 205 7.12 2.00 2.54
C HIS A 205 6.05 2.38 3.56
N CYS A 206 5.01 3.12 3.15
CA CYS A 206 3.95 3.58 4.04
C CYS A 206 2.64 3.85 3.30
N ILE A 207 1.52 3.97 4.00
CA ILE A 207 0.20 4.17 3.39
C ILE A 207 0.11 5.39 2.44
N ALA A 208 1.00 6.38 2.59
CA ALA A 208 1.09 7.51 1.68
C ALA A 208 1.58 7.13 0.27
N ASP A 209 2.41 6.09 0.14
CA ASP A 209 2.85 5.54 -1.15
C ASP A 209 1.97 4.38 -1.64
N SER A 210 0.81 4.18 -1.01
CA SER A 210 -0.09 3.10 -1.40
C SER A 210 -0.68 3.28 -2.79
N GLY A 211 -0.62 2.21 -3.58
CA GLY A 211 -1.27 2.08 -4.87
C GLY A 211 -2.25 0.91 -4.88
N VAL A 212 -3.02 0.81 -5.96
CA VAL A 212 -3.91 -0.33 -6.21
C VAL A 212 -3.43 -1.07 -7.46
N TYR A 213 -3.24 -2.38 -7.31
CA TYR A 213 -2.51 -3.18 -8.28
C TYR A 213 -3.22 -4.49 -8.57
N GLY A 214 -3.14 -4.94 -9.81
CA GLY A 214 -3.75 -6.19 -10.25
C GLY A 214 -4.05 -6.15 -11.73
N LEU A 215 -4.86 -7.08 -12.21
CA LEU A 215 -5.07 -7.31 -13.64
C LEU A 215 -6.52 -7.06 -14.03
N LEU A 216 -6.70 -6.68 -15.30
CA LEU A 216 -7.99 -6.79 -15.95
C LEU A 216 -8.37 -8.27 -16.08
N THR A 217 -9.62 -8.59 -15.83
CA THR A 217 -10.15 -9.95 -15.91
C THR A 217 -11.33 -10.01 -16.88
N THR A 218 -11.36 -11.06 -17.70
CA THR A 218 -12.36 -11.29 -18.74
C THR A 218 -12.81 -12.75 -18.75
N GLY A 219 -13.85 -13.08 -19.53
CA GLY A 219 -14.28 -14.47 -19.73
C GLY A 219 -15.20 -15.05 -18.67
N ASN A 220 -15.50 -14.29 -17.62
CA ASN A 220 -16.44 -14.70 -16.61
C ASN A 220 -17.88 -14.38 -17.05
N GLN A 221 -18.81 -15.33 -16.85
CA GLN A 221 -20.22 -15.15 -17.19
C GLN A 221 -20.98 -14.37 -16.11
N THR A 222 -20.44 -14.30 -14.89
CA THR A 222 -21.09 -13.67 -13.73
C THR A 222 -20.37 -12.37 -13.37
N SER A 223 -21.06 -11.23 -13.39
CA SER A 223 -20.50 -9.99 -12.86
C SER A 223 -20.61 -9.97 -11.33
N TYR A 224 -19.51 -9.64 -10.66
CA TYR A 224 -19.44 -9.48 -9.21
C TYR A 224 -19.49 -8.01 -8.78
N PRO A 225 -20.15 -7.66 -7.65
CA PRO A 225 -20.17 -6.28 -7.16
C PRO A 225 -18.80 -5.85 -6.61
N ASN A 226 -18.58 -4.54 -6.54
CA ASN A 226 -17.38 -3.95 -5.95
C ASN A 226 -17.11 -4.49 -4.55
N ASN A 227 -15.83 -4.59 -4.17
CA ASN A 227 -15.34 -5.13 -2.90
C ASN A 227 -15.57 -6.65 -2.70
N THR A 228 -16.06 -7.39 -3.70
CA THR A 228 -16.13 -8.86 -3.64
C THR A 228 -14.74 -9.44 -3.75
N TRP A 229 -14.33 -10.27 -2.77
CA TRP A 229 -13.05 -10.95 -2.82
C TRP A 229 -13.14 -12.26 -3.60
N LEU A 230 -12.28 -12.41 -4.60
CA LEU A 230 -12.22 -13.59 -5.47
C LEU A 230 -10.79 -14.15 -5.47
N THR A 231 -10.69 -15.47 -5.44
CA THR A 231 -9.51 -16.20 -5.89
C THR A 231 -9.79 -16.68 -7.31
N VAL A 232 -8.97 -16.21 -8.24
CA VAL A 232 -9.13 -16.50 -9.67
C VAL A 232 -7.96 -17.28 -10.20
N LYS A 233 -8.22 -18.12 -11.21
CA LYS A 233 -7.20 -18.78 -12.01
C LYS A 233 -7.57 -18.66 -13.49
N GLY A 234 -6.60 -18.31 -14.31
CA GLY A 234 -6.84 -18.04 -15.72
C GLY A 234 -5.57 -17.99 -16.54
N ARG A 235 -5.71 -17.75 -17.84
CA ARG A 235 -4.58 -17.63 -18.77
C ARG A 235 -4.31 -16.17 -19.12
N LEU A 236 -3.05 -15.75 -18.99
CA LEU A 236 -2.65 -14.39 -19.32
C LEU A 236 -2.50 -14.21 -20.84
N HIS A 237 -3.05 -13.12 -21.37
CA HIS A 237 -2.85 -12.67 -22.74
C HIS A 237 -2.72 -11.14 -22.77
N MET A 238 -2.33 -10.58 -23.92
CA MET A 238 -2.35 -9.13 -24.13
C MET A 238 -3.60 -8.73 -24.89
N GLU A 239 -4.26 -7.68 -24.42
CA GLU A 239 -5.39 -7.06 -25.12
C GLU A 239 -5.13 -5.56 -25.27
N TYR A 240 -5.58 -4.98 -26.38
CA TYR A 240 -5.55 -3.53 -26.54
C TYR A 240 -6.78 -2.91 -25.89
N ASP A 241 -6.57 -2.13 -24.84
CA ASP A 241 -7.66 -1.38 -24.22
C ASP A 241 -7.83 -0.04 -24.96
N LYS A 242 -9.01 0.17 -25.55
CA LYS A 242 -9.34 1.35 -26.34
C LYS A 242 -9.48 2.61 -25.50
N ASN A 243 -9.95 2.47 -24.27
CA ASN A 243 -10.05 3.63 -23.39
C ASN A 243 -8.62 4.07 -23.10
N LEU A 244 -7.76 3.14 -22.68
CA LEU A 244 -6.42 3.42 -22.19
C LEU A 244 -5.37 3.66 -23.26
N GLU A 245 -5.73 3.43 -24.51
CA GLU A 245 -4.86 3.51 -25.68
C GLU A 245 -3.55 2.69 -25.52
N GLN A 246 -3.60 1.58 -24.79
CA GLN A 246 -2.42 0.75 -24.50
C GLN A 246 -2.74 -0.75 -24.48
N HIS A 247 -1.71 -1.56 -24.71
CA HIS A 247 -1.79 -3.00 -24.53
C HIS A 247 -1.65 -3.35 -23.05
N LEU A 248 -2.67 -4.01 -22.49
CA LEU A 248 -2.67 -4.46 -21.11
C LEU A 248 -2.52 -6.00 -21.02
N PRO A 249 -1.85 -6.49 -19.97
CA PRO A 249 -1.96 -7.89 -19.56
C PRO A 249 -3.37 -8.14 -18.99
N VAL A 250 -4.09 -9.07 -19.60
CA VAL A 250 -5.46 -9.45 -19.25
C VAL A 250 -5.50 -10.92 -18.87
N LEU A 251 -6.19 -11.22 -17.78
CA LEU A 251 -6.40 -12.59 -17.31
C LEU A 251 -7.74 -13.13 -17.81
N GLN A 252 -7.69 -14.05 -18.78
CA GLN A 252 -8.87 -14.82 -19.21
C GLN A 252 -9.20 -15.85 -18.14
N LEU A 253 -10.32 -15.66 -17.43
CA LEU A 253 -10.69 -16.48 -16.30
C LEU A 253 -11.12 -17.90 -16.74
N ALA A 254 -10.60 -18.90 -16.04
CA ALA A 254 -10.94 -20.31 -16.21
C ALA A 254 -11.65 -20.86 -14.96
N GLU A 255 -11.19 -20.46 -13.77
CA GLU A 255 -11.80 -20.82 -12.48
C GLU A 255 -11.93 -19.56 -11.62
N VAL A 256 -13.08 -19.41 -10.97
CA VAL A 256 -13.37 -18.28 -10.06
C VAL A 256 -13.99 -18.82 -8.79
N HIS A 257 -13.41 -18.46 -7.66
CA HIS A 257 -13.90 -18.83 -6.34
C HIS A 257 -14.05 -17.59 -5.48
N GLN A 258 -15.27 -17.31 -5.03
CA GLN A 258 -15.51 -16.26 -4.06
C GLN A 258 -14.92 -16.67 -2.70
N THR A 259 -14.19 -15.75 -2.07
CA THR A 259 -13.53 -15.95 -0.78
C THR A 259 -13.87 -14.81 0.18
N LYS A 260 -13.47 -14.94 1.44
CA LYS A 260 -13.54 -13.85 2.42
C LYS A 260 -12.36 -12.91 2.22
N GLU A 261 -12.54 -11.66 2.63
CA GLU A 261 -11.43 -10.71 2.75
C GLU A 261 -10.29 -11.32 3.58
N PRO A 262 -9.04 -11.30 3.09
CA PRO A 262 -7.89 -11.75 3.86
C PRO A 262 -7.73 -10.92 5.14
N ASN A 263 -7.24 -11.55 6.22
CA ASN A 263 -6.99 -10.85 7.49
C ASN A 263 -6.12 -9.59 7.32
N ASN A 264 -5.14 -9.64 6.42
CA ASN A 264 -4.44 -8.45 5.95
C ASN A 264 -4.81 -8.21 4.47
N PRO A 265 -5.62 -7.19 4.16
CA PRO A 265 -6.05 -6.91 2.79
C PRO A 265 -4.92 -6.33 1.94
N TYR A 266 -3.86 -5.78 2.55
CA TYR A 266 -2.74 -5.15 1.88
C TYR A 266 -1.66 -6.15 1.45
N VAL A 267 -0.89 -5.76 0.44
CA VAL A 267 0.33 -6.43 0.00
C VAL A 267 1.51 -5.48 0.12
N TYR A 268 2.72 -6.03 0.24
CA TYR A 268 3.89 -5.23 0.51
C TYR A 268 5.00 -5.53 -0.46
N ARG A 269 5.71 -4.49 -0.88
CA ARG A 269 6.96 -4.69 -1.62
C ARG A 269 8.06 -5.06 -0.66
N VAL A 270 8.73 -6.17 -0.92
CA VAL A 270 9.85 -6.64 -0.10
C VAL A 270 11.06 -6.80 -1.03
N PHE A 271 12.21 -6.23 -0.64
CA PHE A 271 13.50 -6.33 -1.35
C PHE A 271 14.49 -7.20 -0.58
#